data_AF-A0A369R9R3-F1
#
_entry.id   AF-A0A369R9R3-F1
#
_cell.length_a   1.000
_cell.length_b   1.000
_cell.length_c   1.000
_cell.angle_alpha   90.00
_cell.angle_beta   90.00
_cell.angle_gamma   90.00
#
_symmetry.space_group_name_H-M   'P 1'
#
loop_
_entity.id
_entity.type
_entity.pdbx_description
1 polymer ?
#
loop_
_entity_poly.entity_id
_entity_poly.type
_entity_poly.pdbx_seq_one_letter_code
_entity_poly.pdbx_strand_id
1 'polypeptide(L)'
;MQAEKHLFSTTALVGRFLRNRAVERLFSGKSREAAVVLADALEKNHPEADAIFRRLLQLRHDREPVMHTALWNYWKSHRFEELLKREHASASFQSDFLRALEAMPESDWGNGLLFAIWSQLDRDEIADIIESGGRHAPALEMDALFGLVRSRPERYLNLEDPDYSIFEKAWLAASAAQRQRISLTVLNSQDPRLIAAYDHAVRDQHDPQLVIEALKLCGDHDLLFERLQGLQFNGALEVIAFWAESGVRPKNSSRAAIVEQAVALYRELAGLLPGSRSVVPQGTRDLFSFWVERYQTDESILQDLSGSDPFRRAGALYCGAQRGVIPRNRVQEISVNGTWLEKLALQYLFNAPDVGARNEHVLWLRPQDNVVAGILSMRLPGTLEESSRLSGKIQKASGGDKLYLQKLLQLLTLLQGYFLRGLITVDSSDDASEHNAVETEEVTDVEW
;
A
#
# COMPACT_ATOMS: atom_id res chain seq x y z
N MET A 1 26.19 34.92 -27.44
CA MET A 1 25.75 35.76 -28.58
C MET A 1 26.08 35.25 -29.99
N GLN A 2 27.34 35.17 -30.48
CA GLN A 2 27.59 34.69 -31.86
C GLN A 2 27.44 33.17 -32.05
N ALA A 3 27.73 32.35 -31.02
CA ALA A 3 27.58 30.89 -31.09
C ALA A 3 26.10 30.45 -31.12
N GLU A 4 25.25 31.04 -30.28
CA GLU A 4 23.79 30.77 -30.23
C GLU A 4 23.12 31.04 -31.59
N LYS A 5 23.54 32.11 -32.29
CA LYS A 5 22.99 32.48 -33.61
C LYS A 5 23.17 31.40 -34.69
N HIS A 6 24.17 30.54 -34.56
CA HIS A 6 24.45 29.48 -35.53
C HIS A 6 24.07 28.08 -35.05
N LEU A 7 23.57 27.94 -33.82
CA LEU A 7 23.23 26.66 -33.21
C LEU A 7 22.13 25.94 -34.00
N PHE A 8 21.14 26.65 -34.54
CA PHE A 8 20.09 26.06 -35.38
C PHE A 8 20.23 26.43 -36.86
N SER A 9 21.45 26.64 -37.35
CA SER A 9 21.67 27.02 -38.75
C SER A 9 21.06 25.99 -39.72
N THR A 10 20.11 26.43 -40.54
CA THR A 10 19.43 25.63 -41.59
C THR A 10 20.07 25.80 -42.97
N THR A 11 21.22 26.49 -43.05
CA THR A 11 21.89 26.79 -44.32
C THR A 11 22.31 25.51 -45.04
N ALA A 12 21.87 25.32 -46.28
CA ALA A 12 22.24 24.15 -47.09
C ALA A 12 23.77 24.04 -47.24
N LEU A 13 24.29 22.80 -47.24
CA LEU A 13 25.70 22.40 -47.37
C LEU A 13 26.65 22.80 -46.21
N VAL A 14 26.49 23.96 -45.57
CA VAL A 14 27.42 24.46 -44.53
C VAL A 14 26.82 24.42 -43.12
N GLY A 15 25.50 24.23 -42.99
CA GLY A 15 24.78 24.25 -41.71
C GLY A 15 25.37 23.31 -40.65
N ARG A 16 25.68 22.05 -41.00
CA ARG A 16 26.28 21.08 -40.07
C ARG A 16 27.63 21.55 -39.52
N PHE A 17 28.48 22.16 -40.37
CA PHE A 17 29.78 22.67 -39.94
C PHE A 17 29.62 23.85 -38.98
N LEU A 18 28.68 24.77 -39.26
CA LEU A 18 28.39 25.91 -38.39
C LEU A 18 27.81 25.47 -37.04
N ARG A 19 26.88 24.50 -37.04
CA ARG A 19 26.31 23.93 -35.80
C ARG A 19 27.37 23.25 -34.96
N ASN A 20 28.21 22.39 -35.55
CA ASN A 20 29.31 21.74 -34.83
C ASN A 20 30.30 22.75 -34.23
N ARG A 21 30.65 23.81 -34.97
CA ARG A 21 31.53 24.87 -34.48
C ARG A 21 30.88 25.66 -33.34
N ALA A 22 29.57 25.89 -33.38
CA ALA A 22 28.83 26.52 -32.30
C ALA A 22 28.83 25.64 -31.04
N VAL A 23 28.56 24.34 -31.19
CA VAL A 23 28.60 23.35 -30.11
C VAL A 23 29.99 23.28 -29.46
N GLU A 24 31.05 23.17 -30.26
CA GLU A 24 32.43 23.16 -29.73
C GLU A 24 32.76 24.42 -28.94
N ARG A 25 32.31 25.58 -29.45
CA ARG A 25 32.53 26.86 -28.78
C ARG A 25 31.77 26.95 -27.45
N LEU A 26 30.58 26.38 -27.36
CA LEU A 26 29.79 26.33 -26.13
C LEU A 26 30.47 25.43 -25.09
N PHE A 27 30.89 24.21 -25.46
CA PHE A 27 31.65 23.33 -24.55
C PHE A 27 32.98 23.96 -24.11
N SER A 28 33.70 24.61 -25.02
CA SER A 28 34.96 25.30 -24.69
C SER A 28 34.77 26.48 -23.73
N GLY A 29 33.56 27.05 -23.67
CA GLY A 29 33.23 28.16 -22.80
C GLY A 29 33.13 27.79 -21.32
N LYS A 30 32.87 26.51 -20.99
CA LYS A 30 32.77 25.96 -19.62
C LYS A 30 31.90 26.78 -18.67
N SER A 31 30.90 27.49 -19.20
CA SER A 31 30.08 28.43 -18.44
C SER A 31 28.70 27.86 -18.10
N ARG A 32 28.02 28.50 -17.15
CA ARG A 32 26.64 28.16 -16.77
C ARG A 32 25.69 28.33 -17.95
N GLU A 33 25.82 29.42 -18.69
CA GLU A 33 24.97 29.75 -19.84
C GLU A 33 25.17 28.73 -20.96
N ALA A 34 26.41 28.30 -21.19
CA ALA A 34 26.70 27.27 -22.18
C ALA A 34 26.03 25.93 -21.86
N ALA A 35 26.02 25.51 -20.59
CA ALA A 35 25.32 24.30 -20.15
C ALA A 35 23.81 24.39 -20.44
N VAL A 36 23.18 25.51 -20.06
CA VAL A 36 21.74 25.73 -20.26
C VAL A 36 21.38 25.76 -21.75
N VAL A 37 22.16 26.47 -22.58
CA VAL A 37 21.92 26.55 -24.03
C VAL A 37 22.06 25.18 -24.70
N LEU A 38 23.04 24.38 -24.30
CA LEU A 38 23.22 23.03 -24.84
C LEU A 38 22.12 22.08 -24.40
N ALA A 39 21.64 22.18 -23.16
CA ALA A 39 20.52 21.38 -22.66
C ALA A 39 19.19 21.75 -23.33
N ASP A 40 18.88 23.04 -23.45
CA ASP A 40 17.71 23.56 -24.18
C ASP A 40 17.74 23.16 -25.67
N ALA A 41 18.94 23.05 -26.26
CA ALA A 41 19.07 22.56 -27.63
C ALA A 41 18.64 21.09 -27.79
N LEU A 42 18.82 20.25 -26.75
CA LEU A 42 18.33 18.87 -26.78
C LEU A 42 16.81 18.81 -26.83
N GLU A 43 16.13 19.61 -26.01
CA GLU A 43 14.66 19.72 -25.95
C GLU A 43 14.07 20.20 -27.28
N LYS A 44 14.77 21.13 -27.94
CA LYS A 44 14.40 21.65 -29.27
C LYS A 44 14.74 20.70 -30.42
N ASN A 45 15.09 19.44 -30.14
CA ASN A 45 15.44 18.41 -31.12
C ASN A 45 16.51 18.87 -32.11
N HIS A 46 17.59 19.45 -31.59
CA HIS A 46 18.72 19.88 -32.41
C HIS A 46 19.25 18.75 -33.32
N PRO A 47 19.66 19.01 -34.58
CA PRO A 47 20.05 17.96 -35.52
C PRO A 47 21.22 17.08 -35.05
N GLU A 48 22.13 17.63 -34.24
CA GLU A 48 23.25 16.91 -33.62
C GLU A 48 23.01 16.57 -32.13
N ALA A 49 21.76 16.50 -31.69
CA ALA A 49 21.44 16.35 -30.28
C ALA A 49 22.02 15.09 -29.62
N ASP A 50 22.15 13.99 -30.36
CA ASP A 50 22.76 12.75 -29.83
C ASP A 50 24.24 12.94 -29.47
N ALA A 51 24.99 13.65 -30.32
CA ALA A 51 26.39 13.94 -30.07
C ALA A 51 26.56 14.94 -28.91
N ILE A 52 25.66 15.94 -28.83
CA ILE A 52 25.61 16.88 -27.71
C ILE A 52 25.32 16.13 -26.40
N PHE A 53 24.33 15.24 -26.41
CA PHE A 53 23.90 14.49 -25.23
C PHE A 53 25.00 13.61 -24.66
N ARG A 54 25.70 12.81 -25.48
CA ARG A 54 26.86 12.02 -24.99
C ARG A 54 27.90 12.89 -24.32
N ARG A 55 28.22 14.03 -24.93
CA ARG A 55 29.27 14.91 -24.40
C ARG A 55 28.83 15.61 -23.12
N LEU A 56 27.54 15.94 -22.98
CA LEU A 56 26.98 16.45 -21.73
C LEU A 56 27.05 15.40 -20.61
N LEU A 57 26.76 14.12 -20.88
CA LEU A 57 26.91 13.03 -19.91
C LEU A 57 28.37 12.75 -19.52
N GLN A 58 29.32 13.08 -20.40
CA GLN A 58 30.76 12.93 -20.14
C GLN A 58 31.38 14.10 -19.37
N LEU A 59 30.61 15.16 -19.07
CA LEU A 59 31.10 16.23 -18.21
C LEU A 59 31.41 15.66 -16.83
N ARG A 60 32.54 16.07 -16.26
CA ARG A 60 32.94 15.67 -14.91
C ARG A 60 33.02 16.86 -13.98
N HIS A 61 32.52 16.70 -12.77
CA HIS A 61 32.49 17.76 -11.76
C HIS A 61 33.90 18.22 -11.36
N ASP A 62 34.89 17.33 -11.30
CA ASP A 62 36.29 17.65 -10.95
C ASP A 62 37.01 18.51 -12.01
N ARG A 63 36.57 18.46 -13.27
CA ARG A 63 37.18 19.21 -14.38
C ARG A 63 36.41 20.47 -14.74
N GLU A 64 35.08 20.40 -14.69
CA GLU A 64 34.19 21.44 -15.19
C GLU A 64 33.01 21.67 -14.22
N PRO A 65 33.28 22.02 -12.95
CA PRO A 65 32.27 22.04 -11.88
C PRO A 65 31.12 23.00 -12.18
N VAL A 66 31.40 24.19 -12.71
CA VAL A 66 30.38 25.21 -13.01
C VAL A 66 29.40 24.73 -14.09
N MET A 67 29.94 24.21 -15.19
CA MET A 67 29.14 23.71 -16.31
C MET A 67 28.36 22.45 -15.93
N HIS A 68 29.02 21.51 -15.24
CA HIS A 68 28.40 20.27 -14.74
C HIS A 68 27.24 20.58 -13.79
N THR A 69 27.47 21.41 -12.76
CA THR A 69 26.42 21.77 -11.80
C THR A 69 25.26 22.50 -12.47
N ALA A 70 25.54 23.41 -13.40
CA ALA A 70 24.50 24.11 -14.16
C ALA A 70 23.62 23.16 -14.99
N LEU A 71 24.24 22.19 -15.67
CA LEU A 71 23.56 21.18 -16.46
C LEU A 71 22.60 20.34 -15.62
N TRP A 72 23.10 19.74 -14.53
CA TRP A 72 22.28 18.86 -13.70
C TRP A 72 21.17 19.62 -12.95
N ASN A 73 21.42 20.87 -12.55
CA ASN A 73 20.38 21.73 -11.99
C ASN A 73 19.32 22.10 -13.04
N TYR A 74 19.72 22.32 -14.30
CA TYR A 74 18.79 22.53 -15.40
C TYR A 74 17.91 21.30 -15.63
N TRP A 75 18.49 20.09 -15.68
CA TRP A 75 17.70 18.87 -15.81
C TRP A 75 16.78 18.66 -14.60
N LYS A 76 17.26 18.90 -13.38
CA LYS A 76 16.43 18.82 -12.17
C LYS A 76 15.22 19.78 -12.23
N SER A 77 15.41 21.02 -12.69
CA SER A 77 14.31 21.99 -12.81
C SER A 77 13.27 21.59 -13.86
N HIS A 78 13.67 20.80 -14.86
CA HIS A 78 12.79 20.22 -15.88
C HIS A 78 12.40 18.76 -15.56
N ARG A 79 12.47 18.37 -14.28
CA ARG A 79 12.11 17.02 -13.79
C ARG A 79 12.78 15.87 -14.53
N PHE A 80 13.96 16.12 -15.09
CA PHE A 80 14.75 15.18 -15.88
C PHE A 80 14.05 14.64 -17.15
N GLU A 81 12.95 15.23 -17.60
CA GLU A 81 12.11 14.64 -18.68
C GLU A 81 12.89 14.33 -19.96
N GLU A 82 13.62 15.31 -20.51
CA GLU A 82 14.39 15.12 -21.75
C GLU A 82 15.63 14.23 -21.54
N LEU A 83 16.25 14.28 -20.34
CA LEU A 83 17.35 13.39 -19.95
C LEU A 83 16.89 11.92 -19.99
N LEU A 84 15.77 11.62 -19.32
CA LEU A 84 15.22 10.28 -19.23
C LEU A 84 14.72 9.80 -20.58
N LYS A 85 13.99 10.63 -21.34
CA LYS A 85 13.52 10.28 -22.68
C LYS A 85 14.66 9.86 -23.63
N ARG A 86 15.79 10.56 -23.59
CA ARG A 86 16.95 10.24 -24.44
C ARG A 86 17.73 9.04 -23.95
N GLU A 87 17.83 8.86 -22.65
CA GLU A 87 18.47 7.68 -22.07
C GLU A 87 17.81 6.39 -22.58
N HIS A 88 16.48 6.34 -22.62
CA HIS A 88 15.73 5.19 -23.15
C HIS A 88 15.85 5.01 -24.68
N ALA A 89 16.40 5.98 -25.41
CA ALA A 89 16.48 5.91 -26.87
C ALA A 89 17.58 4.93 -27.36
N SER A 90 18.59 4.63 -26.55
CA SER A 90 19.60 3.61 -26.90
C SER A 90 20.33 3.05 -25.68
N ALA A 91 20.72 1.77 -25.76
CA ALA A 91 21.55 1.11 -24.74
C ALA A 91 22.91 1.82 -24.52
N SER A 92 23.44 2.48 -25.56
CA SER A 92 24.69 3.25 -25.43
C SER A 92 24.52 4.47 -24.51
N PHE A 93 23.36 5.14 -24.59
CA PHE A 93 23.05 6.28 -23.73
C PHE A 93 22.76 5.87 -22.29
N GLN A 94 22.09 4.72 -22.09
CA GLN A 94 21.92 4.13 -20.76
C GLN A 94 23.27 3.89 -20.08
N SER A 95 24.24 3.30 -20.79
CA SER A 95 25.58 3.07 -20.23
C SER A 95 26.32 4.39 -19.93
N ASP A 96 26.24 5.37 -20.82
CA ASP A 96 26.86 6.68 -20.59
C ASP A 96 26.19 7.44 -19.42
N PHE A 97 24.87 7.28 -19.24
CA PHE A 97 24.11 7.87 -18.15
C PHE A 97 24.50 7.27 -16.80
N LEU A 98 24.55 5.94 -16.68
CA LEU A 98 24.97 5.27 -15.44
C LEU A 98 26.40 5.69 -15.04
N ARG A 99 27.33 5.77 -16.00
CA ARG A 99 28.69 6.28 -15.73
C ARG A 99 28.69 7.74 -15.26
N ALA A 100 27.78 8.56 -15.77
CA ALA A 100 27.64 9.94 -15.33
C ALA A 100 27.12 10.03 -13.87
N LEU A 101 26.21 9.13 -13.49
CA LEU A 101 25.73 9.01 -12.11
C LEU A 101 26.83 8.50 -11.16
N GLU A 102 27.59 7.47 -11.55
CA GLU A 102 28.74 6.98 -10.78
C GLU A 102 29.78 8.09 -10.53
N ALA A 103 29.98 8.97 -11.50
CA ALA A 103 30.92 10.09 -11.42
C ALA A 103 30.39 11.30 -10.61
N MET A 104 29.18 11.23 -10.04
CA MET A 104 28.62 12.30 -9.22
C MET A 104 29.49 12.56 -7.97
N PRO A 105 29.72 13.83 -7.59
CA PRO A 105 30.49 14.14 -6.40
C PRO A 105 29.80 13.59 -5.14
N GLU A 106 30.60 13.16 -4.16
CA GLU A 106 30.15 12.75 -2.82
C GLU A 106 29.90 13.97 -1.93
N SER A 107 29.06 14.89 -2.41
CA SER A 107 28.60 16.05 -1.65
C SER A 107 27.09 15.97 -1.47
N ASP A 108 26.53 16.74 -0.53
CA ASP A 108 25.08 16.78 -0.32
C ASP A 108 24.32 17.12 -1.61
N TRP A 109 24.86 18.02 -2.43
CA TRP A 109 24.27 18.35 -3.73
C TRP A 109 24.26 17.14 -4.68
N GLY A 110 25.39 16.43 -4.80
CA GLY A 110 25.50 15.26 -5.69
C GLY A 110 24.65 14.09 -5.22
N ASN A 111 24.68 13.80 -3.92
CA ASN A 111 23.82 12.79 -3.31
C ASN A 111 22.34 13.15 -3.47
N GLY A 112 21.96 14.41 -3.23
CA GLY A 112 20.59 14.87 -3.44
C GLY A 112 20.09 14.69 -4.88
N LEU A 113 20.96 14.79 -5.89
CA LEU A 113 20.62 14.50 -7.28
C LEU A 113 20.46 13.00 -7.54
N LEU A 114 21.39 12.17 -7.06
CA LEU A 114 21.33 10.72 -7.21
C LEU A 114 20.03 10.14 -6.62
N PHE A 115 19.70 10.51 -5.39
CA PHE A 115 18.48 10.05 -4.72
C PHE A 115 17.22 10.58 -5.40
N ALA A 116 17.22 11.81 -5.91
CA ALA A 116 16.09 12.34 -6.66
C ALA A 116 15.85 11.54 -7.96
N ILE A 117 16.89 11.22 -8.71
CA ILE A 117 16.79 10.41 -9.93
C ILE A 117 16.35 8.99 -9.59
N TRP A 118 16.95 8.37 -8.58
CA TRP A 118 16.55 7.05 -8.10
C TRP A 118 15.06 7.02 -7.71
N SER A 119 14.56 8.01 -6.98
CA SER A 119 13.15 8.04 -6.56
C SER A 119 12.16 8.08 -7.72
N GLN A 120 12.54 8.68 -8.85
CA GLN A 120 11.70 8.77 -10.05
C GLN A 120 11.76 7.51 -10.91
N LEU A 121 12.94 6.90 -11.02
CA LEU A 121 13.17 5.76 -11.90
C LEU A 121 13.02 4.41 -11.23
N ASP A 122 13.29 4.35 -9.94
CA ASP A 122 13.19 3.17 -9.10
C ASP A 122 14.00 1.96 -9.60
N ARG A 123 15.15 2.24 -10.25
CA ARG A 123 16.03 1.26 -10.90
C ARG A 123 17.10 0.71 -9.95
N ASP A 124 17.33 -0.59 -10.03
CA ASP A 124 18.30 -1.31 -9.21
C ASP A 124 19.74 -0.86 -9.48
N GLU A 125 20.10 -0.57 -10.74
CA GLU A 125 21.47 -0.16 -11.07
C GLU A 125 21.85 1.17 -10.40
N ILE A 126 20.88 2.07 -10.21
CA ILE A 126 21.10 3.34 -9.51
C ILE A 126 21.16 3.12 -7.99
N ALA A 127 20.33 2.20 -7.48
CA ALA A 127 20.40 1.82 -6.08
C ALA A 127 21.78 1.23 -5.75
N ASP A 128 22.33 0.37 -6.60
CA ASP A 128 23.65 -0.25 -6.41
C ASP A 128 24.78 0.80 -6.39
N ILE A 129 24.68 1.87 -7.20
CA ILE A 129 25.62 3.01 -7.15
C ILE A 129 25.56 3.71 -5.79
N ILE A 130 24.35 3.95 -5.26
CA ILE A 130 24.15 4.59 -3.95
C ILE A 130 24.69 3.70 -2.82
N GLU A 131 24.41 2.40 -2.88
CA GLU A 131 24.80 1.44 -1.85
C GLU A 131 26.31 1.18 -1.83
N SER A 132 26.93 0.97 -2.99
CA SER A 132 28.38 0.73 -3.10
C SER A 132 29.20 1.92 -2.65
N GLY A 133 28.71 3.14 -2.87
CA GLY A 133 29.32 4.37 -2.38
C GLY A 133 29.02 4.69 -0.91
N GLY A 134 28.23 3.88 -0.21
CA GLY A 134 27.82 4.17 1.18
C GLY A 134 27.11 5.52 1.34
N ARG A 135 26.40 5.97 0.30
CA ARG A 135 25.84 7.33 0.23
C ARG A 135 24.55 7.45 1.05
N HIS A 136 24.36 8.64 1.62
CA HIS A 136 23.15 9.04 2.34
C HIS A 136 22.47 10.23 1.67
N ALA A 137 21.15 10.24 1.68
CA ALA A 137 20.40 11.39 1.18
C ALA A 137 20.53 12.57 2.16
N PRO A 138 20.66 13.82 1.67
CA PRO A 138 20.66 14.99 2.54
C PRO A 138 19.31 15.21 3.25
N ALA A 139 18.22 14.76 2.61
CA ALA A 139 16.88 14.82 3.16
C ALA A 139 16.56 13.50 3.87
N LEU A 140 16.25 13.55 5.17
CA LEU A 140 16.04 12.37 6.01
C LEU A 140 14.92 11.47 5.50
N GLU A 141 13.83 12.07 5.01
CA GLU A 141 12.70 11.35 4.42
C GLU A 141 13.09 10.58 3.15
N MET A 142 14.04 11.09 2.37
CA MET A 142 14.54 10.42 1.17
C MET A 142 15.50 9.28 1.52
N ASP A 143 16.32 9.43 2.55
CA ASP A 143 17.20 8.35 3.02
C ASP A 143 16.39 7.22 3.66
N ALA A 144 15.35 7.58 4.43
CA ALA A 144 14.38 6.65 4.97
C ALA A 144 13.62 5.91 3.85
N LEU A 145 13.09 6.63 2.86
CA LEU A 145 12.43 6.04 1.69
C LEU A 145 13.35 5.02 1.00
N PHE A 146 14.61 5.41 0.74
CA PHE A 146 15.59 4.53 0.13
C PHE A 146 15.82 3.25 0.95
N GLY A 147 16.08 3.39 2.25
CA GLY A 147 16.29 2.24 3.13
C GLY A 147 15.09 1.30 3.17
N LEU A 148 13.88 1.84 3.33
CA LEU A 148 12.66 1.05 3.42
C LEU A 148 12.36 0.29 2.12
N VAL A 149 12.58 0.92 0.96
CA VAL A 149 12.38 0.29 -0.35
C VAL A 149 13.42 -0.80 -0.62
N ARG A 150 14.65 -0.62 -0.14
CA ARG A 150 15.78 -1.56 -0.32
C ARG A 150 15.89 -2.62 0.79
N SER A 151 14.85 -2.77 1.61
CA SER A 151 14.83 -3.72 2.73
C SER A 151 15.98 -3.54 3.72
N ARG A 152 16.38 -2.28 3.95
CA ARG A 152 17.36 -1.84 4.95
C ARG A 152 16.68 -0.91 5.95
N PRO A 153 15.85 -1.45 6.87
CA PRO A 153 15.09 -0.65 7.82
C PRO A 153 15.99 0.15 8.77
N GLU A 154 17.28 -0.22 8.92
CA GLU A 154 18.21 0.48 9.81
C GLU A 154 18.37 1.96 9.43
N ARG A 155 18.27 2.31 8.15
CA ARG A 155 18.35 3.71 7.70
C ARG A 155 17.23 4.58 8.27
N TYR A 156 16.04 4.01 8.51
CA TYR A 156 14.96 4.70 9.20
C TYR A 156 15.09 4.58 10.73
N LEU A 157 15.38 3.39 11.23
CA LEU A 157 15.41 3.12 12.67
C LEU A 157 16.49 3.92 13.41
N ASN A 158 17.60 4.26 12.73
CA ASN A 158 18.65 5.11 13.28
C ASN A 158 18.27 6.59 13.38
N LEU A 159 17.15 7.01 12.77
CA LEU A 159 16.66 8.39 12.86
C LEU A 159 15.83 8.56 14.15
N GLU A 160 15.82 9.76 14.71
CA GLU A 160 14.88 10.15 15.77
C GLU A 160 13.60 10.69 15.10
N ASP A 161 12.51 9.93 15.20
CA ASP A 161 11.23 10.22 14.55
C ASP A 161 10.08 9.89 15.53
N PRO A 162 9.92 10.67 16.62
CA PRO A 162 8.95 10.38 17.67
C PRO A 162 7.50 10.65 17.24
N ASP A 163 7.29 11.51 16.25
CA ASP A 163 5.99 11.87 15.68
C ASP A 163 5.69 11.15 14.35
N TYR A 164 6.59 10.25 13.92
CA TYR A 164 6.51 9.50 12.67
C TYR A 164 6.42 10.38 11.41
N SER A 165 6.80 11.66 11.50
CA SER A 165 6.68 12.63 10.41
C SER A 165 7.67 12.35 9.27
N ILE A 166 8.85 11.78 9.58
CA ILE A 166 9.82 11.39 8.57
C ILE A 166 9.29 10.21 7.77
N PHE A 167 8.75 9.20 8.45
CA PHE A 167 8.12 8.05 7.79
C PHE A 167 6.94 8.48 6.92
N GLU A 168 6.07 9.35 7.43
CA GLU A 168 4.91 9.86 6.70
C GLU A 168 5.33 10.56 5.40
N LYS A 169 6.33 11.43 5.45
CA LYS A 169 6.86 12.10 4.25
C LYS A 169 7.48 11.12 3.27
N ALA A 170 8.22 10.11 3.74
CA ALA A 170 8.77 9.05 2.91
C ALA A 170 7.65 8.27 2.20
N TRP A 171 6.59 7.91 2.93
CA TRP A 171 5.43 7.22 2.38
C TRP A 171 4.67 8.03 1.33
N LEU A 172 4.47 9.33 1.58
CA LEU A 172 3.80 10.24 0.65
C LEU A 172 4.62 10.41 -0.64
N ALA A 173 5.94 10.45 -0.55
CA ALA A 173 6.85 10.55 -1.69
C ALA A 173 6.95 9.24 -2.50
N ALA A 174 6.66 8.09 -1.90
CA ALA A 174 6.79 6.78 -2.53
C ALA A 174 5.75 6.55 -3.64
N SER A 175 6.20 5.93 -4.74
CA SER A 175 5.34 5.37 -5.78
C SER A 175 4.53 4.17 -5.26
N ALA A 176 3.50 3.73 -5.99
CA ALA A 176 2.70 2.56 -5.59
C ALA A 176 3.55 1.27 -5.46
N ALA A 177 4.50 1.05 -6.36
CA ALA A 177 5.41 -0.10 -6.32
C ALA A 177 6.40 0.00 -5.15
N GLN A 178 6.88 1.21 -4.85
CA GLN A 178 7.73 1.45 -3.68
C GLN A 178 6.97 1.19 -2.39
N ARG A 179 5.72 1.65 -2.28
CA ARG A 179 4.85 1.40 -1.12
C ARG A 179 4.68 -0.08 -0.84
N GLN A 180 4.47 -0.91 -1.87
CA GLN A 180 4.39 -2.37 -1.71
C GLN A 180 5.68 -2.95 -1.10
N ARG A 181 6.85 -2.51 -1.59
CA ARG A 181 8.14 -2.95 -1.04
C ARG A 181 8.38 -2.44 0.38
N ILE A 182 7.97 -1.21 0.69
CA ILE A 182 8.00 -0.68 2.07
C ILE A 182 7.14 -1.57 2.97
N SER A 183 5.91 -1.91 2.59
CA SER A 183 5.04 -2.81 3.35
C SER A 183 5.72 -4.16 3.62
N LEU A 184 6.34 -4.78 2.61
CA LEU A 184 7.10 -6.02 2.79
C LEU A 184 8.28 -5.86 3.75
N THR A 185 9.03 -4.77 3.64
CA THR A 185 10.13 -4.47 4.56
C THR A 185 9.64 -4.31 6.00
N VAL A 186 8.50 -3.67 6.22
CA VAL A 186 7.89 -3.50 7.55
C VAL A 186 7.46 -4.87 8.13
N LEU A 187 6.84 -5.73 7.31
CA LEU A 187 6.47 -7.08 7.74
C LEU A 187 7.67 -7.93 8.13
N ASN A 188 8.76 -7.83 7.35
CA ASN A 188 9.95 -8.64 7.53
C ASN A 188 10.83 -8.16 8.69
N SER A 189 10.81 -6.86 9.02
CA SER A 189 11.68 -6.32 10.09
C SER A 189 11.27 -6.78 11.48
N GLN A 190 9.98 -7.08 11.68
CA GLN A 190 9.38 -7.39 13.00
C GLN A 190 9.69 -6.34 14.08
N ASP A 191 9.98 -5.10 13.67
CA ASP A 191 10.33 -4.01 14.60
C ASP A 191 9.07 -3.24 15.03
N PRO A 192 8.74 -3.18 16.34
CA PRO A 192 7.54 -2.50 16.84
C PRO A 192 7.46 -1.02 16.45
N ARG A 193 8.59 -0.30 16.46
CA ARG A 193 8.65 1.13 16.13
C ARG A 193 8.35 1.34 14.65
N LEU A 194 8.88 0.47 13.80
CA LEU A 194 8.63 0.55 12.36
C LEU A 194 7.16 0.26 12.02
N ILE A 195 6.55 -0.72 12.70
CA ILE A 195 5.13 -1.05 12.53
C ILE A 195 4.25 0.14 12.98
N ALA A 196 4.57 0.78 14.11
CA ALA A 196 3.85 1.96 14.59
C ALA A 196 3.96 3.15 13.61
N ALA A 197 5.15 3.40 13.07
CA ALA A 197 5.37 4.46 12.08
C ALA A 197 4.61 4.19 10.76
N TYR A 198 4.65 2.94 10.30
CA TYR A 198 3.90 2.49 9.13
C TYR A 198 2.41 2.68 9.33
N ASP A 199 1.88 2.26 10.47
CA ASP A 199 0.46 2.44 10.77
C ASP A 199 0.03 3.92 10.79
N HIS A 200 0.81 4.76 11.47
CA HIS A 200 0.55 6.20 11.55
C HIS A 200 0.51 6.88 10.17
N ALA A 201 1.42 6.50 9.27
CA ALA A 201 1.53 7.09 7.94
C ALA A 201 0.46 6.60 6.96
N VAL A 202 -0.01 5.36 7.11
CA VAL A 202 -0.90 4.75 6.13
C VAL A 202 -2.38 4.98 6.43
N ARG A 203 -2.75 5.14 7.72
CA ARG A 203 -4.13 5.44 8.20
C ARG A 203 -5.21 4.63 7.46
N ASP A 204 -5.92 5.27 6.52
CA ASP A 204 -7.07 4.71 5.80
C ASP A 204 -6.72 4.00 4.48
N GLN A 205 -5.44 3.96 4.08
CA GLN A 205 -5.02 3.44 2.76
C GLN A 205 -4.49 2.00 2.79
N HIS A 206 -4.45 1.33 3.96
CA HIS A 206 -3.93 -0.04 4.06
C HIS A 206 -5.00 -1.11 3.81
N ASP A 207 -4.54 -2.30 3.45
CA ASP A 207 -5.22 -3.53 3.82
C ASP A 207 -4.99 -3.78 5.33
N PRO A 208 -6.04 -3.69 6.19
CA PRO A 208 -5.90 -3.91 7.63
C PRO A 208 -5.31 -5.27 7.98
N GLN A 209 -5.40 -6.25 7.08
CA GLN A 209 -4.89 -7.59 7.29
C GLN A 209 -3.36 -7.63 7.35
N LEU A 210 -2.66 -6.75 6.63
CA LEU A 210 -1.19 -6.69 6.66
C LEU A 210 -0.66 -6.24 8.03
N VAL A 211 -1.29 -5.25 8.64
CA VAL A 211 -0.89 -4.77 9.98
C VAL A 211 -1.15 -5.86 11.03
N ILE A 212 -2.28 -6.56 10.93
CA ILE A 212 -2.60 -7.70 11.80
C ILE A 212 -1.53 -8.79 11.70
N GLU A 213 -1.15 -9.20 10.49
CA GLU A 213 -0.08 -10.19 10.29
C GLU A 213 1.28 -9.70 10.82
N ALA A 214 1.62 -8.43 10.61
CA ALA A 214 2.83 -7.81 11.17
C ALA A 214 2.87 -7.94 12.71
N LEU A 215 1.76 -7.61 13.37
CA LEU A 215 1.65 -7.64 14.83
C LEU A 215 1.66 -9.07 15.37
N LYS A 216 1.06 -10.03 14.64
CA LYS A 216 1.16 -11.46 14.96
C LYS A 216 2.62 -11.93 14.94
N LEU A 217 3.38 -11.53 13.92
CA LEU A 217 4.80 -11.92 13.77
C LEU A 217 5.70 -11.24 14.81
N CYS A 218 5.47 -9.97 15.10
CA CYS A 218 6.22 -9.18 16.08
C CYS A 218 5.95 -9.61 17.54
N GLY A 219 4.79 -10.20 17.81
CA GLY A 219 4.40 -10.62 19.16
C GLY A 219 3.90 -9.48 20.05
N ASP A 220 3.60 -8.32 19.48
CA ASP A 220 2.96 -7.21 20.20
C ASP A 220 1.44 -7.42 20.29
N HIS A 221 1.05 -8.27 21.23
CA HIS A 221 -0.36 -8.62 21.44
C HIS A 221 -1.18 -7.52 22.10
N ASP A 222 -0.54 -6.54 22.76
CA ASP A 222 -1.24 -5.40 23.34
C ASP A 222 -1.73 -4.46 22.24
N LEU A 223 -0.88 -4.19 21.23
CA LEU A 223 -1.25 -3.41 20.06
C LEU A 223 -2.19 -4.18 19.14
N LEU A 224 -1.99 -5.50 18.98
CA LEU A 224 -2.92 -6.37 18.24
C LEU A 224 -4.33 -6.34 18.84
N PHE A 225 -4.45 -6.27 20.17
CA PHE A 225 -5.75 -6.14 20.84
C PHE A 225 -6.42 -4.79 20.56
N GLU A 226 -5.67 -3.69 20.59
CA GLU A 226 -6.20 -2.36 20.26
C GLU A 226 -6.72 -2.32 18.82
N ARG A 227 -6.10 -3.06 17.89
CA ARG A 227 -6.57 -3.17 16.50
C ARG A 227 -7.90 -3.86 16.32
N LEU A 228 -8.42 -4.57 17.33
CA LEU A 228 -9.79 -5.05 17.25
C LEU A 228 -10.78 -3.89 17.11
N GLN A 229 -10.45 -2.71 17.63
CA GLN A 229 -11.23 -1.50 17.43
C GLN A 229 -11.18 -1.06 15.96
N GLY A 230 -12.35 -0.95 15.33
CA GLY A 230 -12.52 -0.59 13.92
C GLY A 230 -12.61 -1.78 12.96
N LEU A 231 -12.19 -2.98 13.38
CA LEU A 231 -12.31 -4.19 12.55
C LEU A 231 -13.76 -4.68 12.51
N GLN A 232 -14.10 -5.32 11.39
CA GLN A 232 -15.29 -6.16 11.32
C GLN A 232 -15.11 -7.37 12.23
N PHE A 233 -16.23 -7.83 12.80
CA PHE A 233 -16.23 -8.95 13.73
C PHE A 233 -15.64 -10.23 13.13
N ASN A 234 -15.82 -10.47 11.82
CA ASN A 234 -15.13 -11.55 11.12
C ASN A 234 -13.60 -11.47 11.25
N GLY A 235 -13.00 -10.29 11.01
CA GLY A 235 -11.56 -10.10 11.18
C GLY A 235 -11.11 -10.24 12.63
N ALA A 236 -11.95 -9.83 13.59
CA ALA A 236 -11.67 -10.06 15.01
C ALA A 236 -11.65 -11.55 15.38
N LEU A 237 -12.53 -12.37 14.78
CA LEU A 237 -12.53 -13.82 14.98
C LEU A 237 -11.24 -14.48 14.47
N GLU A 238 -10.64 -14.00 13.37
CA GLU A 238 -9.35 -14.50 12.89
C GLU A 238 -8.21 -14.25 13.90
N VAL A 239 -8.22 -13.06 14.53
CA VAL A 239 -7.24 -12.72 15.58
C VAL A 239 -7.46 -13.58 16.84
N ILE A 240 -8.71 -13.84 17.21
CA ILE A 240 -9.05 -14.70 18.34
C ILE A 240 -8.69 -16.16 18.08
N ALA A 241 -8.92 -16.65 16.86
CA ALA A 241 -8.46 -17.98 16.43
C ALA A 241 -6.95 -18.11 16.58
N PHE A 242 -6.19 -17.10 16.12
CA PHE A 242 -4.74 -17.05 16.31
C PHE A 242 -4.33 -17.11 17.79
N TRP A 243 -4.97 -16.38 18.69
CA TRP A 243 -4.70 -16.48 20.14
C TRP A 243 -5.12 -17.84 20.73
N ALA A 244 -6.17 -18.46 20.20
CA ALA A 244 -6.63 -19.77 20.63
C ALA A 244 -5.63 -20.88 20.26
N GLU A 245 -4.98 -20.76 19.10
CA GLU A 245 -3.97 -21.69 18.56
C GLU A 245 -2.58 -21.47 19.16
N SER A 246 -2.11 -20.22 19.19
CA SER A 246 -0.75 -19.88 19.65
C SER A 246 -0.61 -19.89 21.18
N GLY A 247 -1.70 -19.69 21.92
CA GLY A 247 -1.71 -19.61 23.38
C GLY A 247 -1.14 -18.31 23.96
N VAL A 248 -0.74 -17.35 23.13
CA VAL A 248 -0.14 -16.09 23.58
C VAL A 248 -1.23 -15.06 23.97
N ARG A 249 -0.89 -14.12 24.87
CA ARG A 249 -1.82 -13.11 25.41
C ARG A 249 -1.19 -11.70 25.42
N PRO A 250 -2.03 -10.64 25.41
CA PRO A 250 -1.59 -9.28 25.75
C PRO A 250 -0.91 -9.23 27.12
N LYS A 251 0.05 -8.31 27.33
CA LYS A 251 0.73 -8.16 28.64
C LYS A 251 -0.16 -7.46 29.65
N ASN A 252 -1.05 -6.58 29.21
CA ASN A 252 -2.00 -5.91 30.09
C ASN A 252 -3.00 -6.92 30.68
N SER A 253 -3.13 -6.95 32.01
CA SER A 253 -3.98 -7.91 32.73
C SER A 253 -5.47 -7.80 32.38
N SER A 254 -5.99 -6.59 32.11
CA SER A 254 -7.38 -6.42 31.72
C SER A 254 -7.64 -6.95 30.31
N ARG A 255 -6.75 -6.66 29.36
CA ARG A 255 -6.80 -7.17 27.99
C ARG A 255 -6.64 -8.68 27.95
N ALA A 256 -5.69 -9.23 28.71
CA ALA A 256 -5.48 -10.66 28.83
C ALA A 256 -6.73 -11.40 29.31
N ALA A 257 -7.43 -10.86 30.32
CA ALA A 257 -8.67 -11.45 30.83
C ALA A 257 -9.79 -11.47 29.78
N ILE A 258 -9.93 -10.41 28.98
CA ILE A 258 -10.90 -10.37 27.88
C ILE A 258 -10.53 -11.36 26.78
N VAL A 259 -9.25 -11.43 26.39
CA VAL A 259 -8.79 -12.39 25.39
C VAL A 259 -9.03 -13.83 25.84
N GLU A 260 -8.80 -14.17 27.12
CA GLU A 260 -9.11 -15.51 27.63
C GLU A 260 -10.60 -15.85 27.53
N GLN A 261 -11.47 -14.92 27.92
CA GLN A 261 -12.92 -15.11 27.80
C GLN A 261 -13.36 -15.25 26.34
N ALA A 262 -12.79 -14.43 25.44
CA ALA A 262 -13.07 -14.50 24.01
C ALA A 262 -12.60 -15.83 23.39
N VAL A 263 -11.40 -16.31 23.77
CA VAL A 263 -10.86 -17.61 23.32
C VAL A 263 -11.71 -18.77 23.84
N ALA A 264 -12.20 -18.71 25.08
CA ALA A 264 -13.10 -19.72 25.63
C ALA A 264 -14.43 -19.78 24.83
N LEU A 265 -15.06 -18.63 24.61
CA LEU A 265 -16.28 -18.53 23.80
C LEU A 265 -16.05 -18.99 22.35
N TYR A 266 -14.89 -18.67 21.76
CA TYR A 266 -14.52 -19.11 20.42
C TYR A 266 -14.39 -20.64 20.31
N ARG A 267 -13.78 -21.29 21.30
CA ARG A 267 -13.67 -22.76 21.34
C ARG A 267 -15.04 -23.43 21.48
N GLU A 268 -15.93 -22.86 22.27
CA GLU A 268 -17.32 -23.33 22.36
C GLU A 268 -18.05 -23.16 21.02
N LEU A 269 -17.92 -22.00 20.36
CA LEU A 269 -18.45 -21.75 19.02
C LEU A 269 -17.95 -22.78 18.00
N ALA A 270 -16.64 -23.06 17.99
CA ALA A 270 -16.04 -24.04 17.09
C ALA A 270 -16.59 -25.46 17.32
N GLY A 271 -16.93 -25.81 18.57
CA GLY A 271 -17.57 -27.08 18.91
C GLY A 271 -19.05 -27.17 18.53
N LEU A 272 -19.72 -26.04 18.31
CA LEU A 272 -21.13 -25.97 17.89
C LEU A 272 -21.32 -25.99 16.38
N LEU A 273 -20.29 -25.63 15.62
CA LEU A 273 -20.31 -25.83 14.17
C LEU A 273 -20.48 -27.32 13.91
N PRO A 274 -21.42 -27.74 13.03
CA PRO A 274 -21.55 -29.14 12.66
C PRO A 274 -20.19 -29.61 12.20
N GLY A 275 -19.56 -30.50 12.99
CA GLY A 275 -18.16 -30.89 12.82
C GLY A 275 -17.94 -31.14 11.35
N SER A 276 -17.09 -30.30 10.74
CA SER A 276 -16.96 -30.16 9.30
C SER A 276 -16.89 -31.55 8.68
N ARG A 277 -18.02 -32.05 8.16
CA ARG A 277 -17.99 -33.14 7.18
C ARG A 277 -17.56 -32.51 5.87
N SER A 278 -16.32 -32.04 5.86
CA SER A 278 -15.55 -31.93 4.67
C SER A 278 -14.63 -33.13 4.67
N VAL A 279 -15.20 -34.32 4.47
CA VAL A 279 -14.49 -35.28 3.63
C VAL A 279 -14.56 -34.63 2.25
N VAL A 280 -13.67 -33.66 2.03
CA VAL A 280 -13.33 -33.10 0.72
C VAL A 280 -13.21 -34.31 -0.19
N PRO A 281 -14.13 -34.53 -1.16
CA PRO A 281 -14.04 -35.69 -2.03
C PRO A 281 -12.62 -35.76 -2.57
N GLN A 282 -11.95 -36.91 -2.47
CA GLN A 282 -10.55 -37.04 -2.89
C GLN A 282 -10.39 -36.45 -4.30
N GLY A 283 -9.47 -35.48 -4.43
CA GLY A 283 -9.24 -34.75 -5.67
C GLY A 283 -9.96 -33.40 -5.80
N THR A 284 -10.75 -32.96 -4.83
CA THR A 284 -11.25 -31.58 -4.80
C THR A 284 -10.20 -30.64 -4.20
N ARG A 285 -10.07 -29.47 -4.81
CA ARG A 285 -9.09 -28.43 -4.46
C ARG A 285 -9.83 -27.14 -4.13
N ASP A 286 -9.35 -26.42 -3.12
CA ASP A 286 -9.84 -25.09 -2.82
C ASP A 286 -9.67 -24.16 -4.04
N LEU A 287 -10.75 -23.48 -4.41
CA LEU A 287 -10.82 -22.70 -5.65
C LEU A 287 -9.89 -21.49 -5.62
N PHE A 288 -9.80 -20.80 -4.48
CA PHE A 288 -8.97 -19.62 -4.32
C PHE A 288 -7.49 -20.00 -4.29
N SER A 289 -7.14 -21.07 -3.56
CA SER A 289 -5.79 -21.63 -3.54
C SER A 289 -5.34 -22.04 -4.94
N PHE A 290 -6.23 -22.68 -5.71
CA PHE A 290 -5.95 -23.01 -7.11
C PHE A 290 -5.67 -21.77 -7.97
N TRP A 291 -6.45 -20.69 -7.81
CA TRP A 291 -6.24 -19.45 -8.55
C TRP A 291 -4.93 -18.76 -8.17
N VAL A 292 -4.64 -18.63 -6.88
CA VAL A 292 -3.40 -18.00 -6.38
C VAL A 292 -2.17 -18.74 -6.88
N GLU A 293 -2.18 -20.07 -6.87
CA GLU A 293 -1.06 -20.87 -7.38
C GLU A 293 -0.87 -20.76 -8.89
N ARG A 294 -1.96 -20.59 -9.65
CA ARG A 294 -1.93 -20.47 -11.10
C ARG A 294 -1.47 -19.09 -11.56
N TYR A 295 -1.97 -18.03 -10.92
CA TYR A 295 -1.76 -16.65 -11.33
C TYR A 295 -0.63 -15.98 -10.54
N GLN A 296 0.59 -16.50 -10.72
CA GLN A 296 1.78 -15.98 -10.03
C GLN A 296 2.36 -14.73 -10.69
N THR A 297 2.10 -14.52 -11.98
CA THR A 297 2.67 -13.41 -12.77
C THR A 297 1.58 -12.58 -13.44
N ASP A 298 1.87 -11.30 -13.68
CA ASP A 298 0.90 -10.36 -14.25
C ASP A 298 0.61 -10.67 -15.72
N GLU A 299 1.56 -11.26 -16.46
CA GLU A 299 1.32 -11.72 -17.83
C GLU A 299 0.27 -12.84 -17.89
N SER A 300 0.32 -13.79 -16.93
CA SER A 300 -0.64 -14.90 -16.87
C SER A 300 -2.07 -14.41 -16.57
N ILE A 301 -2.17 -13.35 -15.76
CA ILE A 301 -3.42 -12.68 -15.42
C ILE A 301 -4.00 -12.00 -16.67
N LEU A 302 -3.20 -11.19 -17.36
CA LEU A 302 -3.63 -10.45 -18.55
C LEU A 302 -4.06 -11.37 -19.70
N GLN A 303 -3.39 -12.51 -19.86
CA GLN A 303 -3.74 -13.51 -20.86
C GLN A 303 -5.10 -14.13 -20.60
N ASP A 304 -5.35 -14.62 -19.38
CA ASP A 304 -6.58 -15.34 -19.04
C ASP A 304 -7.78 -14.38 -18.84
N LEU A 305 -7.56 -13.07 -18.58
CA LEU A 305 -8.61 -12.05 -18.55
C LEU A 305 -9.38 -11.92 -19.87
N SER A 306 -8.72 -12.20 -21.00
CA SER A 306 -9.32 -12.16 -22.34
C SER A 306 -9.75 -13.56 -22.82
N GLY A 307 -9.64 -14.58 -21.96
CA GLY A 307 -9.95 -15.97 -22.30
C GLY A 307 -11.44 -16.24 -22.46
N SER A 308 -11.78 -17.32 -23.17
CA SER A 308 -13.18 -17.74 -23.35
C SER A 308 -13.80 -18.39 -22.10
N ASP A 309 -12.97 -18.93 -21.21
CA ASP A 309 -13.39 -19.66 -20.01
C ASP A 309 -13.72 -18.71 -18.83
N PRO A 310 -14.98 -18.66 -18.36
CA PRO A 310 -15.39 -17.80 -17.24
C PRO A 310 -14.70 -18.14 -15.92
N PHE A 311 -14.29 -19.39 -15.68
CA PHE A 311 -13.55 -19.75 -14.46
C PHE A 311 -12.12 -19.19 -14.47
N ARG A 312 -11.47 -19.19 -15.64
CA ARG A 312 -10.15 -18.57 -15.81
C ARG A 312 -10.22 -17.05 -15.70
N ARG A 313 -11.22 -16.43 -16.34
CA ARG A 313 -11.44 -14.99 -16.20
C ARG A 313 -11.71 -14.60 -14.75
N ALA A 314 -12.53 -15.36 -14.01
CA ALA A 314 -12.81 -15.11 -12.61
C ALA A 314 -11.56 -15.22 -11.72
N GLY A 315 -10.72 -16.23 -11.91
CA GLY A 315 -9.45 -16.36 -11.17
C GLY A 315 -8.44 -15.25 -11.52
N ALA A 316 -8.31 -14.92 -12.79
CA ALA A 316 -7.47 -13.81 -13.24
C ALA A 316 -7.99 -12.46 -12.71
N LEU A 317 -9.31 -12.26 -12.65
CA LEU A 317 -9.94 -11.10 -12.01
C LEU A 317 -9.65 -11.03 -10.53
N TYR A 318 -9.80 -12.14 -9.81
CA TYR A 318 -9.52 -12.23 -8.38
C TYR A 318 -8.06 -11.83 -8.07
N CYS A 319 -7.10 -12.50 -8.71
CA CYS A 319 -5.68 -12.24 -8.49
C CYS A 319 -5.24 -10.87 -9.04
N GLY A 320 -5.76 -10.47 -10.21
CA GLY A 320 -5.43 -9.20 -10.86
C GLY A 320 -5.98 -7.98 -10.12
N ALA A 321 -7.16 -8.11 -9.49
CA ALA A 321 -7.73 -7.04 -8.67
C ALA A 321 -6.97 -6.86 -7.35
N GLN A 322 -6.57 -7.97 -6.69
CA GLN A 322 -5.72 -7.91 -5.50
C GLN A 322 -4.36 -7.26 -5.77
N ARG A 323 -3.77 -7.53 -6.94
CA ARG A 323 -2.47 -6.98 -7.36
C ARG A 323 -2.53 -5.57 -7.96
N GLY A 324 -3.72 -5.02 -8.17
CA GLY A 324 -3.90 -3.71 -8.81
C GLY A 324 -3.58 -3.68 -10.31
N VAL A 325 -3.48 -4.84 -10.97
CA VAL A 325 -3.25 -4.96 -12.41
C VAL A 325 -4.48 -4.52 -13.21
N ILE A 326 -5.67 -4.66 -12.61
CA ILE A 326 -6.95 -4.36 -13.26
C ILE A 326 -7.45 -2.97 -12.83
N PRO A 327 -7.68 -2.05 -13.79
CA PRO A 327 -8.23 -0.72 -13.50
C PRO A 327 -9.62 -0.78 -12.83
N ARG A 328 -9.87 0.13 -11.87
CA ARG A 328 -11.13 0.18 -11.09
C ARG A 328 -12.39 0.33 -11.94
N ASN A 329 -12.33 1.08 -13.03
CA ASN A 329 -13.45 1.23 -13.97
C ASN A 329 -13.84 -0.11 -14.62
N ARG A 330 -12.85 -0.97 -14.91
CA ARG A 330 -13.09 -2.30 -15.48
C ARG A 330 -13.65 -3.27 -14.45
N VAL A 331 -13.20 -3.17 -13.20
CA VAL A 331 -13.82 -3.91 -12.07
C VAL A 331 -15.30 -3.54 -11.92
N GLN A 332 -15.64 -2.25 -11.99
CA GLN A 332 -17.02 -1.78 -11.93
C GLN A 332 -17.88 -2.30 -13.10
N GLU A 333 -17.36 -2.23 -14.32
CA GLU A 333 -18.05 -2.76 -15.51
C GLU A 333 -18.38 -4.25 -15.37
N ILE A 334 -17.41 -5.05 -14.91
CA ILE A 334 -17.56 -6.50 -14.73
C ILE A 334 -18.50 -6.82 -13.57
N SER A 335 -18.53 -6.01 -12.51
CA SER A 335 -19.49 -6.19 -11.42
C SER A 335 -20.96 -6.06 -11.88
N VAL A 336 -21.21 -5.33 -12.97
CA VAL A 336 -22.56 -5.17 -13.55
C VAL A 336 -22.83 -6.17 -14.67
N ASN A 337 -21.88 -6.32 -15.60
CA ASN A 337 -22.09 -7.03 -16.88
C ASN A 337 -21.40 -8.39 -16.97
N GLY A 338 -20.56 -8.75 -15.99
CA GLY A 338 -19.82 -10.02 -15.97
C GLY A 338 -20.70 -11.25 -15.75
N THR A 339 -20.10 -12.42 -15.95
CA THR A 339 -20.73 -13.70 -15.57
C THR A 339 -20.81 -13.84 -14.04
N TRP A 340 -21.67 -14.74 -13.55
CA TRP A 340 -21.86 -14.94 -12.11
C TRP A 340 -20.55 -15.32 -11.38
N LEU A 341 -19.65 -16.08 -12.01
CA LEU A 341 -18.34 -16.44 -11.45
C LEU A 341 -17.41 -15.23 -11.29
N GLU A 342 -17.40 -14.35 -12.30
CA GLU A 342 -16.60 -13.13 -12.29
C GLU A 342 -17.13 -12.15 -11.23
N LYS A 343 -18.45 -12.08 -11.10
CA LYS A 343 -19.12 -11.30 -10.04
C LYS A 343 -18.87 -11.87 -8.66
N LEU A 344 -18.89 -13.21 -8.48
CA LEU A 344 -18.54 -13.87 -7.22
C LEU A 344 -17.12 -13.49 -6.79
N ALA A 345 -16.15 -13.58 -7.70
CA ALA A 345 -14.75 -13.25 -7.43
C ALA A 345 -14.58 -11.79 -6.97
N LEU A 346 -15.28 -10.85 -7.60
CA LEU A 346 -15.25 -9.44 -7.24
C LEU A 346 -16.03 -9.13 -5.96
N GLN A 347 -17.17 -9.76 -5.74
CA GLN A 347 -17.96 -9.59 -4.51
C GLN A 347 -17.18 -10.07 -3.28
N TYR A 348 -16.47 -11.18 -3.39
CA TYR A 348 -15.61 -11.68 -2.30
C TYR A 348 -14.53 -10.66 -1.91
N LEU A 349 -13.98 -9.92 -2.86
CA LEU A 349 -12.93 -8.92 -2.61
C LEU A 349 -13.46 -7.56 -2.14
N PHE A 350 -14.60 -7.11 -2.68
CA PHE A 350 -15.01 -5.71 -2.55
C PHE A 350 -16.39 -5.48 -1.93
N ASN A 351 -17.13 -6.52 -1.52
CA ASN A 351 -18.49 -6.41 -0.96
C ASN A 351 -19.38 -5.44 -1.77
N ALA A 352 -19.32 -5.49 -3.10
CA ALA A 352 -19.89 -4.47 -3.96
C ALA A 352 -21.44 -4.44 -3.90
N PRO A 353 -22.08 -3.27 -3.76
CA PRO A 353 -23.53 -3.16 -3.63
C PRO A 353 -24.26 -3.43 -4.95
N ASP A 354 -25.33 -4.21 -4.82
CA ASP A 354 -26.09 -4.88 -5.86
C ASP A 354 -27.37 -4.10 -6.22
N VAL A 355 -27.21 -2.95 -6.89
CA VAL A 355 -28.36 -2.07 -7.24
C VAL A 355 -28.69 -2.09 -8.75
N GLY A 356 -27.95 -2.84 -9.57
CA GLY A 356 -28.11 -2.75 -11.03
C GLY A 356 -27.86 -4.03 -11.83
N ALA A 357 -27.78 -5.21 -11.20
CA ALA A 357 -27.54 -6.45 -11.93
C ALA A 357 -28.70 -6.77 -12.89
N ARG A 358 -28.46 -6.65 -14.20
CA ARG A 358 -29.38 -7.15 -15.23
C ARG A 358 -29.12 -8.65 -15.43
N ASN A 359 -30.20 -9.44 -15.39
CA ASN A 359 -30.28 -10.84 -15.79
C ASN A 359 -29.33 -11.81 -15.06
N GLU A 360 -29.67 -12.18 -13.83
CA GLU A 360 -28.99 -13.26 -13.12
C GLU A 360 -29.97 -14.39 -12.79
N HIS A 361 -29.55 -15.63 -13.09
CA HIS A 361 -30.24 -16.86 -12.70
C HIS A 361 -29.74 -17.40 -11.34
N VAL A 362 -28.81 -16.69 -10.70
CA VAL A 362 -28.21 -17.03 -9.40
C VAL A 362 -28.79 -16.07 -8.36
N LEU A 363 -29.38 -16.62 -7.29
CA LEU A 363 -29.81 -15.85 -6.13
C LEU A 363 -28.60 -15.66 -5.21
N TRP A 364 -28.08 -14.44 -5.14
CA TRP A 364 -27.10 -14.08 -4.12
C TRP A 364 -27.80 -13.99 -2.77
N LEU A 365 -27.37 -14.82 -1.81
CA LEU A 365 -27.78 -14.67 -0.42
C LEU A 365 -27.14 -13.38 0.10
N ARG A 366 -27.94 -12.33 0.26
CA ARG A 366 -27.45 -11.05 0.75
C ARG A 366 -27.01 -11.19 2.22
N PRO A 367 -25.85 -10.64 2.61
CA PRO A 367 -25.40 -10.64 4.00
C PRO A 367 -26.43 -10.05 4.99
N GLN A 368 -27.32 -9.17 4.53
CA GLN A 368 -28.29 -8.49 5.39
C GLN A 368 -29.50 -9.35 5.80
N ASP A 369 -29.76 -10.46 5.10
CA ASP A 369 -30.92 -11.32 5.39
C ASP A 369 -30.60 -12.45 6.37
N ASN A 370 -29.32 -12.73 6.60
CA ASN A 370 -28.85 -13.73 7.55
C ASN A 370 -28.33 -13.06 8.83
N VAL A 371 -28.93 -13.40 9.98
CA VAL A 371 -28.53 -12.90 11.31
C VAL A 371 -27.03 -13.12 11.57
N VAL A 372 -26.47 -14.25 11.10
CA VAL A 372 -25.02 -14.54 11.20
C VAL A 372 -24.19 -13.50 10.46
N ALA A 373 -24.54 -13.21 9.20
CA ALA A 373 -23.79 -12.27 8.39
C ALA A 373 -23.92 -10.83 8.91
N GLY A 374 -25.09 -10.47 9.46
CA GLY A 374 -25.27 -9.23 10.21
C GLY A 374 -24.29 -9.11 11.39
N ILE A 375 -24.16 -10.17 12.21
CA ILE A 375 -23.20 -10.21 13.33
C ILE A 375 -21.74 -10.13 12.82
N LEU A 376 -21.36 -10.94 11.83
CA LEU A 376 -19.98 -11.00 11.30
C LEU A 376 -19.52 -9.70 10.62
N SER A 377 -20.45 -8.97 10.00
CA SER A 377 -20.16 -7.71 9.29
C SER A 377 -20.07 -6.49 10.22
N MET A 378 -20.47 -6.63 11.49
CA MET A 378 -20.48 -5.53 12.45
C MET A 378 -19.06 -5.06 12.76
N ARG A 379 -18.82 -3.76 12.70
CA ARG A 379 -17.54 -3.17 13.12
C ARG A 379 -17.51 -3.01 14.63
N LEU A 380 -16.40 -3.34 15.26
CA LEU A 380 -16.16 -3.09 16.68
C LEU A 380 -15.78 -1.60 16.89
N PRO A 381 -16.26 -0.93 17.94
CA PRO A 381 -17.21 -1.43 18.96
C PRO A 381 -18.67 -1.49 18.47
N GLY A 382 -19.04 -0.83 17.38
CA GLY A 382 -20.44 -0.77 16.94
C GLY A 382 -21.33 -0.06 17.97
N THR A 383 -22.65 -0.25 17.89
CA THR A 383 -23.60 0.31 18.87
C THR A 383 -24.32 -0.79 19.67
N LEU A 384 -24.71 -0.45 20.91
CA LEU A 384 -25.50 -1.36 21.76
C LEU A 384 -26.88 -1.63 21.17
N GLU A 385 -27.50 -0.64 20.53
CA GLU A 385 -28.80 -0.77 19.86
C GLU A 385 -28.78 -1.85 18.77
N GLU A 386 -27.73 -1.90 17.95
CA GLU A 386 -27.59 -2.88 16.89
C GLU A 386 -27.46 -4.30 17.45
N SER A 387 -26.71 -4.47 18.54
CA SER A 387 -26.55 -5.75 19.25
C SER A 387 -27.85 -6.18 19.94
N SER A 388 -28.60 -5.25 20.54
CA SER A 388 -29.93 -5.49 21.11
C SER A 388 -30.94 -5.89 20.03
N ARG A 389 -30.90 -5.25 18.86
CA ARG A 389 -31.73 -5.62 17.70
C ARG A 389 -31.41 -7.03 17.21
N LEU A 390 -30.13 -7.41 17.15
CA LEU A 390 -29.70 -8.76 16.77
C LEU A 390 -30.15 -9.79 17.81
N SER A 391 -30.06 -9.47 19.11
CA SER A 391 -30.59 -10.31 20.20
C SER A 391 -32.08 -10.60 20.02
N GLY A 392 -32.89 -9.58 19.74
CA GLY A 392 -34.32 -9.72 19.47
C GLY A 392 -34.64 -10.60 18.25
N LYS A 393 -33.78 -10.58 17.21
CA LYS A 393 -33.89 -11.50 16.06
C LYS A 393 -33.52 -12.94 16.42
N ILE A 394 -32.51 -13.15 17.27
CA ILE A 394 -32.07 -14.49 17.72
C ILE A 394 -33.12 -15.15 18.63
N GLN A 395 -33.86 -14.37 19.44
CA GLN A 395 -34.95 -14.91 20.27
C GLN A 395 -36.04 -15.59 19.43
N LYS A 396 -36.26 -15.11 18.20
CA LYS A 396 -37.23 -15.65 17.23
C LYS A 396 -36.71 -16.87 16.45
N ALA A 397 -35.42 -17.18 16.54
CA ALA A 397 -34.83 -18.37 15.90
C ALA A 397 -35.21 -19.66 16.65
N SER A 398 -35.31 -20.78 15.93
CA SER A 398 -35.70 -22.10 16.46
C SER A 398 -34.59 -23.13 16.21
N GLY A 399 -34.35 -24.06 17.15
CA GLY A 399 -33.43 -25.20 16.98
C GLY A 399 -31.97 -24.96 17.43
N GLY A 400 -31.06 -25.84 16.98
CA GLY A 400 -29.63 -25.83 17.34
C GLY A 400 -28.84 -24.60 16.88
N ASP A 401 -29.28 -23.96 15.79
CA ASP A 401 -28.70 -22.72 15.28
C ASP A 401 -28.82 -21.54 16.27
N LYS A 402 -29.81 -21.60 17.18
CA LYS A 402 -30.01 -20.58 18.21
C LYS A 402 -28.83 -20.51 19.18
N LEU A 403 -28.27 -21.66 19.56
CA LEU A 403 -27.14 -21.71 20.50
C LEU A 403 -25.86 -21.15 19.86
N TYR A 404 -25.62 -21.48 18.59
CA TYR A 404 -24.53 -20.91 17.80
C TYR A 404 -24.65 -19.38 17.70
N LEU A 405 -25.83 -18.88 17.30
CA LEU A 405 -26.11 -17.45 17.18
C LEU A 405 -25.96 -16.71 18.51
N GLN A 406 -26.42 -17.30 19.62
CA GLN A 406 -26.27 -16.73 20.96
C GLN A 406 -24.81 -16.62 21.36
N LYS A 407 -23.98 -17.64 21.09
CA LYS A 407 -22.56 -17.62 21.41
C LYS A 407 -21.80 -16.61 20.56
N LEU A 408 -22.16 -16.49 19.28
CA LEU A 408 -21.58 -15.51 18.36
C LEU A 408 -21.88 -14.08 18.84
N LEU A 409 -23.12 -13.83 19.27
CA LEU A 409 -23.51 -12.55 19.85
C LEU A 409 -22.83 -12.30 21.22
N GLN A 410 -22.68 -13.32 22.07
CA GLN A 410 -21.96 -13.19 23.36
C GLN A 410 -20.50 -12.79 23.16
N LEU A 411 -19.83 -13.36 22.16
CA LEU A 411 -18.43 -13.02 21.86
C LEU A 411 -18.32 -11.59 21.31
N LEU A 412 -19.26 -11.18 20.44
CA LEU A 412 -19.36 -9.81 19.97
C LEU A 412 -19.57 -8.85 21.15
N THR A 413 -20.60 -9.05 21.97
CA THR A 413 -20.93 -8.13 23.08
C THR A 413 -19.84 -8.07 24.15
N LEU A 414 -19.07 -9.15 24.36
CA LEU A 414 -17.89 -9.12 25.23
C LEU A 414 -16.86 -8.08 24.75
N LEU A 415 -16.54 -8.09 23.46
CA LEU A 415 -15.57 -7.15 22.87
C LEU A 415 -16.13 -5.73 22.87
N GLN A 416 -17.40 -5.56 22.47
CA GLN A 416 -18.07 -4.26 22.49
C GLN A 416 -18.09 -3.67 23.91
N GLY A 417 -18.43 -4.47 24.92
CA GLY A 417 -18.46 -4.04 26.31
C GLY A 417 -17.10 -3.56 26.82
N TYR A 418 -15.99 -4.13 26.35
CA TYR A 418 -14.66 -3.62 26.70
C TYR A 418 -14.39 -2.24 26.07
N PHE A 419 -14.66 -2.08 24.77
CA PHE A 419 -14.38 -0.84 24.05
C PHE A 419 -15.36 0.30 24.38
N LEU A 420 -16.61 -0.03 24.73
CA LEU A 420 -17.65 0.93 25.10
C LEU A 420 -17.59 1.34 26.59
N ARG A 421 -16.88 0.60 27.45
CA ARG A 421 -16.72 0.91 28.89
C ARG A 421 -16.07 2.28 29.19
N GLY A 422 -15.60 3.00 28.18
CA GLY A 422 -15.10 4.38 28.27
C GLY A 422 -15.95 5.43 27.56
N LEU A 423 -17.09 5.06 26.97
CA LEU A 423 -18.01 5.95 26.27
C LEU A 423 -19.28 6.12 27.10
N ILE A 424 -19.54 7.32 27.62
CA ILE A 424 -20.84 7.66 28.21
C ILE A 424 -21.81 7.83 27.04
N THR A 425 -22.69 6.86 26.83
CA THR A 425 -23.83 6.99 25.93
C THR A 425 -25.02 7.55 26.70
N VAL A 426 -25.38 8.79 26.43
CA VAL A 426 -26.61 9.40 26.95
C VAL A 426 -27.75 8.99 26.02
N ASP A 427 -28.62 8.11 26.50
CA ASP A 427 -29.90 7.82 25.86
C ASP A 427 -30.95 8.81 26.35
N SER A 428 -31.78 9.34 25.44
CA SER A 428 -32.88 10.26 25.75
C SER A 428 -34.18 9.54 26.15
N SER A 429 -34.12 8.22 26.30
CA SER A 429 -35.21 7.39 26.81
C SER A 429 -35.24 7.43 28.35
N ASP A 430 -36.39 7.82 28.92
CA ASP A 430 -36.64 7.83 30.38
C ASP A 430 -36.61 6.44 31.02
N ASP A 431 -36.51 5.36 30.23
CA ASP A 431 -36.44 3.99 30.75
C ASP A 431 -34.97 3.53 30.86
N ALA A 432 -34.45 3.45 32.08
CA ALA A 432 -33.18 2.79 32.40
C ALA A 432 -33.29 1.26 32.16
N SER A 433 -33.19 0.86 30.90
CA SER A 433 -33.40 -0.54 30.48
C SER A 433 -32.22 -1.46 30.75
N GLU A 434 -31.03 -0.92 31.07
CA GLU A 434 -29.83 -1.69 31.41
C GLU A 434 -29.53 -1.68 32.91
N HIS A 435 -29.11 -2.84 33.45
CA HIS A 435 -28.85 -3.02 34.88
C HIS A 435 -27.75 -2.12 35.46
N ASN A 436 -26.93 -1.50 34.60
CA ASN A 436 -25.84 -0.60 34.97
C ASN A 436 -26.13 0.86 34.57
N ALA A 437 -27.30 1.14 34.00
CA ALA A 437 -27.72 2.50 33.68
C ALA A 437 -28.15 3.20 34.98
N VAL A 438 -27.76 4.47 35.11
CA VAL A 438 -28.16 5.30 36.25
C VAL A 438 -28.87 6.51 35.68
N GLU A 439 -30.07 6.77 36.19
CA GLU A 439 -30.82 7.96 35.79
C GLU A 439 -30.04 9.21 36.22
N THR A 440 -29.95 10.18 35.31
CA THR A 440 -29.21 11.43 35.55
C THR A 440 -29.74 12.22 36.76
N GLU A 441 -30.98 11.96 37.17
CA GLU A 441 -31.62 12.57 38.34
C GLU A 441 -31.20 11.92 39.67
N GLU A 442 -30.69 10.68 39.65
CA GLU A 442 -30.26 9.94 40.84
C GLU A 442 -28.76 10.12 41.16
N VAL A 443 -27.99 10.71 40.24
CA VAL A 443 -26.54 10.92 40.41
C VAL A 443 -26.27 12.33 40.94
N THR A 444 -26.13 12.46 42.26
CA THR A 444 -25.84 13.76 42.91
C THR A 444 -24.36 14.16 42.90
N ASP A 445 -23.44 13.25 42.54
CA ASP A 445 -21.99 13.41 42.79
C ASP A 445 -21.12 13.46 41.51
N VAL A 446 -21.70 13.68 40.33
CA VAL A 446 -20.95 13.78 39.07
C VAL A 446 -21.00 15.21 38.53
N GLU A 447 -19.85 15.88 38.48
CA GLU A 447 -19.69 17.11 37.70
C GLU A 447 -19.55 16.73 36.21
N TRP A 448 -20.43 17.28 35.38
CA TRP A 448 -20.52 17.04 33.94
C TRP A 448 -19.64 18.00 33.12
#